data_AF-A0A1B6LU62-F1
#
_entry.id   AF-A0A1B6LU62-F1
#
_cell.length_a   1.000
_cell.length_b   1.000
_cell.length_c   1.000
_cell.angle_alpha   90.00
_cell.angle_beta   90.00
_cell.angle_gamma   90.00
#
_symmetry.space_group_name_H-M   'P 1'
#
loop_
_entity.id
_entity.type
_entity.pdbx_description
1 polymer ?
#
loop_
_entity_poly.entity_id
_entity_poly.type
_entity_poly.pdbx_seq_one_letter_code
_entity_poly.pdbx_strand_id
1 'polypeptide(L)'
;MLIRMRVSFSRVLSCLCLTMAFLLTWTLLRHSRSYTQTCHHSEAFQDGLHALGDRVHRLLVTLGLSHFLCYGSLWGQLRLSRTLPWERDIEFCVLNEEMALKDEVFLERQFR
;
A
#
# COMPACT_ATOMS: atom_id res chain seq x y z
N MET A 1 -46.22 38.98 -33.77
CA MET A 1 -45.04 38.17 -34.16
C MET A 1 -44.55 37.44 -32.90
N LEU A 2 -45.10 36.25 -32.64
CA LEU A 2 -44.90 35.48 -31.41
C LEU A 2 -43.83 34.42 -31.66
N ILE A 3 -42.63 34.59 -31.10
CA ILE A 3 -41.64 33.52 -31.02
C ILE A 3 -41.97 32.68 -29.78
N ARG A 4 -42.77 31.62 -29.96
CA ARG A 4 -43.05 30.64 -28.91
C ARG A 4 -41.88 29.65 -28.87
N MET A 5 -40.83 29.97 -28.11
CA MET A 5 -39.72 29.05 -27.84
C MET A 5 -40.25 27.79 -27.16
N ARG A 6 -40.50 26.72 -27.93
CA ARG A 6 -40.71 25.36 -27.38
C ARG A 6 -39.34 24.83 -26.96
N VAL A 7 -38.92 25.26 -25.78
CA VAL A 7 -37.76 24.65 -25.11
C VAL A 7 -38.16 23.21 -24.78
N SER A 8 -37.68 22.26 -25.58
CA SER A 8 -37.90 20.84 -25.30
C SER A 8 -37.21 20.49 -23.98
N PHE A 9 -37.96 19.88 -23.06
CA PHE A 9 -37.46 19.45 -21.73
C PHE A 9 -36.15 18.66 -21.83
N SER A 10 -36.01 17.85 -22.89
CA SER A 10 -34.79 17.11 -23.20
C SER A 10 -33.58 18.02 -23.43
N ARG A 11 -33.74 19.17 -24.10
CA ARG A 11 -32.64 20.12 -24.33
C ARG A 11 -32.18 20.79 -23.04
N VAL A 12 -33.11 21.11 -22.14
CA VAL A 12 -32.78 21.68 -20.82
C VAL A 12 -32.04 20.64 -19.98
N LEU A 13 -32.53 19.40 -19.97
CA LEU A 13 -31.88 18.31 -19.24
C LEU A 13 -30.48 18.03 -19.76
N SER A 14 -30.28 17.98 -21.09
CA SER A 14 -28.96 17.81 -21.69
C SER A 14 -28.01 18.95 -21.32
N CYS A 15 -28.47 20.21 -21.35
CA CYS A 15 -27.66 21.35 -20.91
C CYS A 15 -27.26 21.23 -19.44
N LEU A 16 -28.19 20.85 -18.55
CA LEU A 16 -27.91 20.66 -17.12
C LEU A 16 -26.92 19.52 -16.87
N CYS A 17 -27.03 18.40 -17.59
CA CYS A 17 -26.09 17.30 -17.48
C CYS A 17 -24.68 17.70 -17.95
N LEU A 18 -24.58 18.44 -19.06
CA LEU A 18 -23.29 18.91 -19.58
C LEU A 18 -22.64 19.94 -18.65
N THR A 19 -23.40 20.87 -18.08
CA THR A 19 -22.87 21.82 -17.10
C THR A 19 -22.42 21.11 -15.82
N MET A 20 -23.18 20.14 -15.32
CA MET A 20 -22.77 19.34 -14.17
C MET A 20 -21.52 18.51 -14.45
N ALA A 21 -21.43 17.84 -15.60
CA ALA A 21 -20.25 17.09 -15.99
C ALA A 21 -19.01 18.01 -16.10
N PHE A 22 -19.18 19.18 -16.72
CA PHE A 22 -18.13 20.18 -16.82
C PHE A 22 -17.67 20.66 -15.43
N LEU A 23 -18.60 21.04 -14.56
CA LEU A 23 -18.28 21.47 -13.20
C LEU A 23 -17.57 20.37 -12.39
N LEU A 24 -18.00 19.11 -12.51
CA LEU A 24 -17.35 17.97 -11.86
C LEU A 24 -15.93 17.74 -12.39
N THR A 25 -15.72 17.77 -13.71
CA THR A 25 -14.37 17.65 -14.28
C THR A 25 -13.48 18.81 -13.86
N TRP A 26 -14.02 20.03 -13.84
CA TRP A 26 -13.30 21.22 -13.39
C TRP A 26 -12.88 21.11 -11.93
N THR A 27 -13.78 20.69 -11.04
CA THR A 27 -13.47 20.54 -9.61
C THR A 27 -12.48 19.41 -9.38
N LEU A 28 -12.61 18.27 -10.07
CA LEU A 28 -11.66 17.16 -9.97
C LEU A 28 -10.26 17.54 -10.47
N LEU A 29 -10.17 18.25 -11.61
CA LEU A 29 -8.90 18.74 -12.13
C LEU A 29 -8.28 19.79 -11.19
N ARG A 30 -9.07 20.71 -10.63
CA ARG A 30 -8.60 21.68 -9.63
C ARG A 30 -8.19 21.02 -8.30
N HIS A 31 -8.85 19.93 -7.94
CA HIS A 31 -8.57 19.16 -6.73
C HIS A 31 -7.50 18.09 -6.94
N SER A 32 -6.94 17.95 -8.14
CA SER A 32 -5.77 17.11 -8.37
C SER A 32 -4.60 17.66 -7.55
N ARG A 33 -4.44 17.13 -6.34
CA ARG A 33 -3.33 17.48 -5.47
C ARG A 33 -2.08 16.91 -6.14
N SER A 34 -1.13 17.78 -6.46
CA SER A 34 0.23 17.34 -6.70
C SER A 34 0.73 16.75 -5.38
N TYR A 35 0.88 15.44 -5.30
CA TYR A 35 1.47 14.79 -4.13
C TYR A 35 2.92 15.27 -4.02
N THR A 36 3.19 16.22 -3.13
CA THR A 36 4.52 16.82 -2.95
C THR A 36 5.46 15.92 -2.15
N GLN A 37 4.93 14.89 -1.49
CA GLN A 37 5.69 13.86 -0.81
C GLN A 37 5.14 12.49 -1.20
N THR A 38 6.01 11.61 -1.66
CA THR A 38 5.74 10.18 -1.67
C THR A 38 5.94 9.67 -0.24
N CYS A 39 5.18 8.67 0.19
CA CYS A 39 5.42 7.99 1.48
C CYS A 39 6.73 7.17 1.45
N HIS A 40 7.65 7.45 0.52
CA HIS A 40 8.84 6.66 0.30
C HIS A 40 9.89 6.94 1.36
N HIS A 41 10.41 5.87 1.94
CA HIS A 41 11.61 5.89 2.73
C HIS A 41 12.85 5.97 1.83
N SER A 42 13.93 6.52 2.38
CA SER A 42 15.22 6.58 1.70
C SER A 42 15.75 5.18 1.37
N GLU A 43 16.58 5.07 0.34
CA GLU A 43 17.23 3.79 -0.01
C GLU A 43 18.04 3.24 1.17
N ALA A 44 18.75 4.09 1.91
CA ALA A 44 19.50 3.69 3.10
C ALA A 44 18.60 3.04 4.18
N PHE A 45 17.37 3.54 4.35
CA PHE A 45 16.40 2.91 5.26
C PHE A 45 15.96 1.54 4.74
N GLN A 46 15.67 1.42 3.45
CA GLN A 46 15.28 0.15 2.83
C GLN A 46 16.41 -0.88 2.91
N ASP A 47 17.66 -0.47 2.68
CA ASP A 47 18.83 -1.35 2.84
C ASP A 47 19.02 -1.81 4.29
N GLY A 48 18.79 -0.91 5.25
CA GLY A 48 18.77 -1.26 6.67
C GLY A 48 17.68 -2.27 7.01
N LEU A 49 16.50 -2.12 6.42
CA LEU A 49 15.37 -3.03 6.59
C LEU A 49 15.63 -4.40 5.96
N HIS A 50 16.29 -4.44 4.79
CA HIS A 50 16.75 -5.68 4.17
C HIS A 50 17.80 -6.40 5.02
N ALA A 51 18.78 -5.67 5.56
CA ALA A 51 19.78 -6.24 6.45
C ALA A 51 19.16 -6.75 7.76
N LEU A 52 18.13 -6.08 8.28
CA LEU A 52 17.34 -6.57 9.41
C LEU A 52 16.60 -7.86 9.03
N GLY A 53 15.97 -7.90 7.87
CA GLY A 53 15.28 -9.09 7.35
C GLY A 53 16.20 -10.30 7.23
N ASP A 54 17.41 -10.13 6.70
CA ASP A 54 18.40 -11.21 6.61
C ASP A 54 18.84 -11.72 7.98
N ARG A 55 19.04 -10.83 8.97
CA ARG A 55 19.36 -11.23 10.35
C ARG A 55 18.24 -12.04 10.98
N VAL A 56 16.99 -11.60 10.82
CA VAL A 56 15.81 -12.32 11.33
C VAL A 56 15.64 -13.67 10.63
N HIS A 57 15.81 -13.72 9.31
CA HIS A 57 15.79 -14.96 8.54
C HIS A 57 16.78 -15.99 9.10
N ARG A 58 18.05 -15.60 9.28
CA ARG A 58 19.08 -16.48 9.85
C ARG A 58 18.72 -16.93 11.26
N LEU A 59 18.19 -16.05 12.10
CA LEU A 59 17.75 -16.40 13.45
C LEU A 59 16.64 -17.46 13.40
N LEU A 60 15.61 -17.26 12.57
CA LEU A 60 14.52 -18.21 12.40
C LEU A 60 15.02 -19.57 11.86
N VAL A 61 15.99 -19.57 10.94
CA VAL A 61 16.67 -20.80 10.49
C VAL A 61 17.35 -21.52 11.66
N THR A 62 18.09 -20.79 12.50
CA THR A 62 18.78 -21.41 13.66
C THR A 62 17.82 -21.97 14.71
N LEU A 63 16.63 -21.39 14.84
CA LEU A 63 15.59 -21.88 15.75
C LEU A 63 14.85 -23.10 15.20
N GLY A 64 15.10 -23.46 13.93
CA GLY A 64 14.42 -24.54 13.22
C GLY A 64 12.96 -24.20 12.91
N LEU A 65 12.66 -22.93 12.67
CA LEU A 65 11.31 -22.46 12.33
C LEU A 65 11.16 -22.30 10.82
N SER A 66 10.18 -22.96 10.25
CA SER A 66 9.71 -22.77 8.89
C SER A 66 9.08 -21.39 8.76
N HIS A 67 9.62 -20.56 7.88
CA HIS A 67 9.18 -19.17 7.72
C HIS A 67 9.27 -18.70 6.27
N PHE A 68 8.46 -17.70 5.94
CA PHE A 68 8.40 -17.09 4.61
C PHE A 68 7.95 -15.63 4.72
N LEU A 69 8.27 -14.82 3.71
CA LEU A 69 7.79 -13.43 3.63
C LEU A 69 6.27 -13.41 3.48
N CYS A 70 5.62 -12.46 4.14
CA CYS A 70 4.17 -12.30 4.13
C CYS A 70 3.71 -10.91 3.70
N TYR A 71 2.44 -10.83 3.32
CA TYR A 71 1.72 -9.58 3.01
C TYR A 71 2.52 -8.60 2.14
N GLY A 72 2.80 -7.40 2.65
CA GLY A 72 3.48 -6.33 1.91
C GLY A 72 4.92 -6.70 1.57
N SER A 73 5.59 -7.45 2.47
CA SER A 73 6.97 -7.90 2.27
C SER A 73 7.09 -8.92 1.15
N LEU A 74 6.16 -9.88 1.07
CA LEU A 74 6.11 -10.82 -0.05
C LEU A 74 5.83 -10.11 -1.37
N TRP A 75 4.86 -9.19 -1.36
CA TRP A 75 4.47 -8.46 -2.56
C TRP A 75 5.59 -7.56 -3.09
N GLY A 76 6.32 -6.88 -2.19
CA GLY A 76 7.50 -6.11 -2.54
C GLY A 76 8.55 -6.99 -3.22
N GLN A 77 8.86 -8.15 -2.61
CA GLN A 77 9.85 -9.06 -3.16
C GLN A 77 9.47 -9.57 -4.56
N LEU A 78 8.20 -9.89 -4.79
CA LEU A 78 7.73 -10.35 -6.10
C LEU A 78 7.75 -9.24 -7.16
N ARG A 79 7.41 -8.00 -6.78
CA ARG A 79 7.23 -6.89 -7.73
C ARG A 79 8.52 -6.15 -8.04
N LEU A 80 9.35 -5.92 -7.02
CA LEU A 80 10.52 -5.05 -7.08
C LEU A 80 11.81 -5.77 -6.70
N SER A 81 11.73 -7.05 -6.30
CA SER A 81 12.87 -7.78 -5.69
C SER A 81 13.43 -7.09 -4.45
N ARG A 82 12.63 -6.22 -3.82
CA ARG A 82 12.96 -5.39 -2.65
C ARG A 82 11.71 -5.10 -1.83
N THR A 83 11.84 -4.55 -0.62
CA THR A 83 10.70 -4.02 0.12
C THR A 83 10.03 -2.89 -0.65
N LEU A 84 8.72 -2.72 -0.48
CA LEU A 84 8.01 -1.62 -1.11
C LEU A 84 8.52 -0.29 -0.53
N PRO A 85 8.69 0.78 -1.33
CA PRO A 85 9.37 1.99 -0.88
C PRO A 85 8.72 2.71 0.30
N TRP A 86 7.42 2.51 0.52
CA TRP A 86 6.65 3.14 1.60
C TRP A 86 6.48 2.27 2.85
N GLU A 87 7.01 1.04 2.85
CA GLU A 87 6.92 0.14 3.99
C GLU A 87 7.95 0.51 5.05
N ARG A 88 7.58 0.24 6.30
CA ARG A 88 8.38 0.61 7.48
C ARG A 88 8.97 -0.59 8.20
N ASP A 89 8.51 -1.77 7.82
CA ASP A 89 8.74 -3.04 8.47
C ASP A 89 8.88 -4.17 7.44
N ILE A 90 9.32 -5.31 7.94
CA ILE A 90 9.44 -6.56 7.19
C ILE A 90 8.68 -7.64 7.94
N GLU A 91 7.87 -8.39 7.21
CA GLU A 91 6.92 -9.35 7.76
C GLU A 91 7.30 -10.76 7.36
N PHE A 92 7.46 -11.61 8.37
CA PHE A 92 7.61 -13.06 8.22
C PHE A 92 6.42 -13.76 8.84
N CYS A 93 5.85 -14.74 8.14
CA CYS A 93 5.00 -15.73 8.77
C CYS A 93 5.82 -16.94 9.18
N VAL A 94 5.43 -17.54 10.29
CA VAL A 94 5.95 -18.78 10.86
C VAL A 94 4.80 -19.76 11.07
N LEU A 95 5.08 -21.05 11.04
CA LEU A 95 4.07 -22.07 11.30
C LEU A 95 3.69 -22.08 12.78
N ASN A 96 2.38 -21.98 13.05
CA ASN A 96 1.87 -21.90 14.41
C ASN A 96 2.20 -23.16 15.24
N GLU A 97 2.18 -24.33 14.61
CA GLU A 97 2.50 -25.61 15.25
C GLU A 97 3.95 -25.65 15.77
N GLU A 98 4.89 -25.05 15.04
CA GLU A 98 6.30 -25.01 15.43
C GLU A 98 6.54 -23.94 16.52
N MET A 99 5.85 -22.81 16.42
CA MET A 99 5.92 -21.73 17.41
C MET A 99 5.36 -22.15 18.77
N ALA A 100 4.24 -22.90 18.78
CA ALA A 100 3.60 -23.36 20.01
C ALA A 100 4.49 -24.32 20.84
N LEU A 101 5.53 -24.89 20.25
CA LEU A 101 6.50 -25.75 20.92
C LEU A 101 7.64 -24.96 21.60
N LYS A 102 7.72 -23.64 21.38
CA LYS A 102 8.79 -22.78 21.92
C LYS A 102 8.25 -21.99 23.11
N ASP A 103 9.07 -21.88 24.14
CA ASP A 103 8.80 -21.01 25.28
C ASP A 103 8.94 -19.52 24.90
N GLU A 104 8.00 -18.68 25.32
CA GLU A 104 7.97 -17.25 24.97
C GLU A 104 9.20 -16.50 25.50
N VAL A 105 9.64 -16.81 26.73
CA VAL A 105 10.82 -16.18 27.35
C VAL A 105 12.09 -16.62 26.64
N PHE A 106 12.16 -17.87 26.20
CA PHE A 106 13.24 -18.34 25.34
C PHE A 106 13.30 -17.53 24.03
N LEU A 107 12.16 -17.33 23.36
CA LEU A 107 12.11 -16.55 22.11
C LEU A 107 12.52 -15.09 22.32
N GLU A 108 12.02 -14.42 23.37
CA GLU A 108 12.38 -13.02 23.65
C GLU A 108 13.90 -12.82 23.78
N ARG A 109 14.60 -13.79 24.40
CA ARG A 109 16.07 -13.75 24.55
C ARG A 109 16.84 -13.89 23.25
N GLN A 110 16.26 -14.57 22.25
CA GLN A 110 16.90 -14.79 20.95
C GLN A 110 16.83 -13.54 20.05
N PHE A 111 15.78 -12.73 20.23
CA PHE A 111 15.54 -11.52 19.43
C PHE A 111 16.11 -10.22 20.05
N ARG A 112 16.69 -10.32 21.25
CA ARG A 112 17.27 -9.19 21.99
C ARG A 112 18.71 -8.93 21.60
#